data_AF-A0A653CVU8-F1
#
_entry.id   AF-A0A653CVU8-F1
#
_cell.length_a   1.000
_cell.length_b   1.000
_cell.length_c   1.000
_cell.angle_alpha   90.00
_cell.angle_beta   90.00
_cell.angle_gamma   90.00
#
_symmetry.space_group_name_H-M   'P 1'
#
loop_
_entity.id
_entity.type
_entity.pdbx_description
1 polymer ?
#
loop_
_entity_poly.entity_id
_entity_poly.type
_entity_poly.pdbx_seq_one_letter_code
_entity_poly.pdbx_strand_id
1 'polypeptide(L)'
;MRYKSMMECGVIAALLSAILTVSSVDCVGFRGTLNSFCRLVADCKEYGYYCAGNRTCQCLPNYVPNEKGHLCLGLLGEKCKYDEHCVDGAYCYMQDICKCKDEYRPSFDNTYCLSGATAVTKNYILISYSIIISFYMKIV
;
A
#
# COMPACT_ATOMS: atom_id res chain seq x y z
N MET A 1 31.38 8.70 14.92
CA MET A 1 30.55 8.72 16.14
C MET A 1 29.17 8.16 15.78
N ARG A 2 28.94 6.85 16.02
CA ARG A 2 27.66 6.17 15.72
C ARG A 2 26.81 6.14 16.98
N TYR A 3 25.63 6.77 16.96
CA TYR A 3 24.68 6.66 18.07
C TYR A 3 23.30 6.17 17.58
N LYS A 4 22.93 4.99 18.09
CA LYS A 4 21.65 4.69 18.75
C LYS A 4 20.37 4.70 17.92
N SER A 5 20.15 3.66 17.12
CA SER A 5 18.78 3.15 16.82
C SER A 5 18.81 1.64 17.01
N MET A 6 18.69 1.21 18.26
CA MET A 6 18.48 -0.17 18.68
C MET A 6 17.41 -0.12 19.78
N MET A 7 16.16 -0.22 19.35
CA MET A 7 14.94 -0.39 20.13
C MET A 7 14.00 -0.95 19.05
N GLU A 8 14.03 -2.25 18.70
CA GLU A 8 13.70 -3.42 19.52
C GLU A 8 14.45 -4.68 19.04
N CYS A 9 15.67 -4.94 19.56
CA CYS A 9 16.32 -6.26 19.52
C CYS A 9 16.73 -6.67 20.95
N GLY A 10 15.85 -6.38 21.92
CA GLY A 10 16.23 -6.19 23.32
C GLY A 10 15.79 -7.26 24.33
N VAL A 11 15.44 -8.49 23.94
CA VAL A 11 14.95 -9.46 24.96
C VAL A 11 15.68 -10.80 25.03
N ILE A 12 16.45 -11.25 24.02
CA ILE A 12 17.09 -12.59 24.08
C ILE A 12 18.60 -12.55 24.36
N ALA A 13 19.23 -11.38 24.45
CA ALA A 13 20.70 -11.29 24.55
C ALA A 13 21.28 -11.23 25.99
N ALA A 14 20.47 -11.11 27.04
CA ALA A 14 20.99 -10.75 28.38
C ALA A 14 21.15 -11.90 29.40
N LEU A 15 20.83 -13.15 29.07
CA LEU A 15 20.99 -14.27 30.02
C LEU A 15 22.00 -15.36 29.62
N LEU A 16 22.64 -15.26 28.45
CA LEU A 16 23.60 -16.28 27.98
C LEU A 16 24.95 -15.70 27.53
N SER A 17 25.48 -14.72 28.26
CA SER A 17 26.79 -14.11 27.96
C SER A 17 28.01 -14.92 28.43
N ALA A 18 27.88 -16.24 28.65
CA ALA A 18 29.00 -17.06 29.15
C ALA A 18 29.52 -18.11 28.16
N ILE A 19 28.85 -18.42 27.05
CA ILE A 19 29.34 -19.44 26.12
C ILE A 19 28.96 -19.06 24.69
N LEU A 20 29.97 -19.10 23.82
CA LEU A 20 29.95 -19.04 22.35
C LEU A 20 30.09 -17.63 21.73
N THR A 21 31.14 -17.53 20.92
CA THR A 21 31.41 -16.53 19.91
C THR A 21 30.15 -16.25 19.09
N VAL A 22 29.46 -15.14 19.37
CA VAL A 22 28.36 -14.69 18.52
C VAL A 22 28.98 -14.12 17.25
N SER A 23 29.03 -14.97 16.23
CA SER A 23 29.16 -14.58 14.83
C SER A 23 28.25 -13.39 14.57
N SER A 24 28.76 -12.38 13.86
CA SER A 24 28.03 -11.20 13.38
C SER A 24 26.54 -11.46 13.28
N VAL A 25 25.76 -10.91 14.22
CA VAL A 25 24.30 -10.92 14.10
C VAL A 25 24.00 -10.16 12.83
N ASP A 26 23.78 -10.91 11.76
CA ASP A 26 23.16 -10.38 10.56
C ASP A 26 21.77 -9.95 11.02
N CYS A 27 21.63 -8.66 11.32
CA CYS A 27 20.32 -8.03 11.34
C CYS A 27 19.80 -8.22 9.92
N VAL A 28 19.03 -9.28 9.68
CA VAL A 28 18.22 -9.40 8.48
C VAL A 28 17.44 -8.10 8.43
N GLY A 29 17.84 -7.21 7.51
CA GLY A 29 17.46 -5.81 7.53
C GLY A 29 15.96 -5.70 7.38
N PHE A 30 15.26 -5.64 8.52
CA PHE A 30 13.83 -5.46 8.52
C PHE A 30 13.57 -4.04 8.07
N ARG A 31 13.15 -3.91 6.82
CA ARG A 31 12.76 -2.64 6.24
C ARG A 31 11.41 -2.22 6.80
N GLY A 32 11.37 -1.02 7.37
CA GLY A 32 10.19 -0.43 7.98
C GLY A 32 9.06 -0.25 6.99
N THR A 33 7.83 -0.46 7.48
CA THR A 33 6.57 -0.22 6.77
C THR A 33 6.12 1.23 6.93
N LEU A 34 4.91 1.58 6.47
CA LEU A 34 4.37 2.93 6.62
C LEU A 34 4.42 3.38 8.09
N ASN A 35 4.81 4.63 8.33
CA ASN A 35 5.01 5.25 9.65
C ASN A 35 6.10 4.64 10.53
N SER A 36 6.86 3.65 10.05
CA SER A 36 8.02 3.13 10.78
C SER A 36 9.12 4.18 10.86
N PHE A 37 9.89 4.18 11.95
CA PHE A 37 11.02 5.07 12.11
C PHE A 37 12.10 4.81 11.05
N CYS A 38 12.64 5.87 10.46
CA CYS A 38 13.72 5.80 9.47
C CYS A 38 14.75 6.91 9.68
N ARG A 39 15.99 6.65 9.28
CA ARG A 39 17.06 7.65 9.14
C ARG A 39 17.42 7.86 7.68
N LEU A 40 17.37 6.77 6.92
CA LEU A 40 17.68 6.71 5.50
C LEU A 40 16.50 6.07 4.75
N VAL A 41 16.39 6.36 3.45
CA VAL A 41 15.40 5.68 2.58
C VAL A 41 15.59 4.17 2.57
N ALA A 42 16.84 3.70 2.72
CA ALA A 42 17.18 2.28 2.79
C ALA A 42 16.61 1.56 4.03
N ASP A 43 16.22 2.30 5.07
CA ASP A 43 15.57 1.75 6.26
C ASP A 43 14.09 1.41 6.00
N CYS A 44 13.49 1.99 4.95
CA CYS A 44 12.12 1.73 4.52
C CYS A 44 12.05 0.59 3.50
N LYS A 45 10.86 0.04 3.27
CA LYS A 45 10.62 -0.90 2.17
C LYS A 45 11.05 -0.31 0.82
N GLU A 46 11.50 -1.18 -0.08
CA GLU A 46 12.22 -0.80 -1.32
C GLU A 46 11.38 -0.01 -2.33
N TYR A 47 10.06 -0.24 -2.36
CA TYR A 47 9.16 0.31 -3.38
C TYR A 47 8.09 1.20 -2.76
N GLY A 48 7.97 2.43 -3.25
CA GLY A 48 6.88 3.31 -2.84
C GLY A 48 7.10 4.04 -1.52
N TYR A 49 8.32 4.04 -0.96
CA TYR A 49 8.62 4.70 0.30
C TYR A 49 9.74 5.72 0.17
N TYR A 50 9.64 6.78 0.98
CA TYR A 50 10.73 7.68 1.29
C TYR A 50 10.78 7.95 2.78
N CYS A 51 11.95 8.36 3.27
CA CYS A 51 12.08 8.80 4.66
C CYS A 51 11.71 10.28 4.75
N ALA A 52 10.58 10.60 5.37
CA ALA A 52 10.11 11.96 5.51
C ALA A 52 10.88 12.72 6.61
N GLY A 53 10.75 14.05 6.64
CA GLY A 53 11.45 14.91 7.60
C GLY A 53 11.11 14.63 9.07
N ASN A 54 9.96 14.02 9.34
CA ASN A 54 9.56 13.54 10.66
C ASN A 54 10.23 12.21 11.06
N ARG A 55 11.20 11.73 10.28
CA ARG A 55 11.93 10.47 10.49
C ARG A 55 11.03 9.25 10.45
N THR A 56 9.99 9.28 9.60
CA THR A 56 9.12 8.13 9.36
C THR A 56 9.04 7.80 7.88
N CYS A 57 8.87 6.52 7.57
CA CYS A 57 8.61 6.05 6.22
C CYS A 57 7.23 6.52 5.77
N GLN A 58 7.18 7.24 4.66
CA GLN A 58 5.95 7.76 4.04
C GLN A 58 5.86 7.31 2.58
N CYS A 59 4.64 7.29 2.03
CA CYS A 59 4.44 6.86 0.65
C CYS A 59 4.95 7.90 -0.35
N LEU A 60 5.68 7.46 -1.37
CA LEU A 60 6.08 8.32 -2.49
C LEU A 60 4.86 8.95 -3.20
N PRO A 61 5.04 10.05 -3.94
CA PRO A 61 4.00 10.54 -4.84
C PRO A 61 3.53 9.41 -5.77
N ASN A 62 2.23 9.34 -6.03
CA ASN A 62 1.59 8.24 -6.77
C ASN A 62 1.65 6.87 -6.07
N TYR A 63 1.89 6.84 -4.77
CA TYR A 63 1.66 5.67 -3.93
C TYR A 63 0.61 6.02 -2.86
N VAL A 64 -0.33 5.11 -2.64
CA VAL A 64 -1.43 5.27 -1.69
C VAL A 64 -1.34 4.24 -0.57
N PRO A 65 -1.70 4.59 0.68
CA PRO A 65 -1.74 3.60 1.75
C PRO A 65 -2.80 2.54 1.45
N ASN A 66 -2.50 1.27 1.75
CA ASN A 66 -3.49 0.20 1.70
C ASN A 66 -4.59 0.40 2.76
N GLU A 67 -5.67 -0.38 2.68
CA GLU A 67 -6.78 -0.30 3.64
C GLU A 67 -6.35 -0.47 5.10
N LYS A 68 -5.29 -1.26 5.34
CA LYS A 68 -4.72 -1.49 6.67
C LYS A 68 -3.80 -0.36 7.14
N GLY A 69 -3.45 0.59 6.28
CA GLY A 69 -2.55 1.70 6.58
C GLY A 69 -1.10 1.29 6.89
N HIS A 70 -0.66 0.12 6.42
CA HIS A 70 0.69 -0.40 6.70
C HIS A 70 1.57 -0.46 5.43
N LEU A 71 0.97 -0.60 4.25
CA LEU A 71 1.68 -0.72 2.99
C LEU A 71 1.39 0.48 2.08
N CYS A 72 2.37 0.87 1.27
CA CYS A 72 2.19 1.83 0.19
C CYS A 72 2.02 1.05 -1.12
N LEU A 73 0.89 1.26 -1.79
CA LEU A 73 0.51 0.64 -3.05
C LEU A 73 0.72 1.65 -4.18
N GLY A 74 1.43 1.24 -5.22
CA GLY A 74 1.65 2.03 -6.42
C GLY A 74 0.38 2.15 -7.25
N LEU A 75 0.12 3.36 -7.72
CA LEU A 75 -0.91 3.63 -8.73
C LEU A 75 -0.53 3.01 -10.08
N LEU A 76 -1.42 3.10 -11.07
CA LEU A 76 -1.18 2.49 -12.38
C LEU A 76 -0.02 3.18 -13.10
N GLY A 77 0.90 2.37 -13.63
CA GLY A 77 2.15 2.83 -14.24
C GLY A 77 3.32 3.00 -13.28
N GLU A 78 3.10 2.90 -11.96
CA GLU A 78 4.17 3.00 -10.97
C GLU A 78 4.97 1.71 -10.81
N LYS A 79 6.19 1.86 -10.28
CA LYS A 79 7.12 0.75 -10.14
C LYS A 79 6.68 -0.27 -9.10
N CYS A 80 6.76 -1.54 -9.45
CA CYS A 80 6.43 -2.66 -8.59
C CYS A 80 7.42 -3.82 -8.77
N LYS A 81 7.30 -4.82 -7.90
CA LYS A 81 8.08 -6.07 -7.97
C LYS A 81 7.18 -7.30 -7.81
N TYR A 82 6.18 -7.16 -6.95
CA TYR A 82 5.15 -8.14 -6.70
C TYR A 82 3.78 -7.47 -6.81
N ASP A 83 2.74 -8.26 -7.05
CA ASP A 83 1.37 -7.79 -7.19
C ASP A 83 0.86 -7.08 -5.93
N GLU A 84 1.35 -7.48 -4.75
CA GLU A 84 1.03 -6.83 -3.47
C GLU A 84 1.53 -5.38 -3.34
N HIS A 85 2.35 -4.90 -4.29
CA HIS A 85 2.79 -3.52 -4.34
C HIS A 85 1.86 -2.63 -5.14
N CYS A 86 0.81 -3.17 -5.78
CA CYS A 86 -0.10 -2.41 -6.64
C CYS A 86 -1.47 -2.22 -5.97
N VAL A 87 -2.22 -1.23 -6.42
CA VAL A 87 -3.63 -1.01 -6.01
C VAL A 87 -4.52 -2.21 -6.33
N ASP A 88 -5.67 -2.30 -5.65
CA ASP A 88 -6.61 -3.38 -5.84
C ASP A 88 -7.11 -3.47 -7.29
N GLY A 89 -7.17 -4.70 -7.81
CA GLY A 89 -7.52 -4.97 -9.21
C GLY A 89 -6.35 -4.77 -10.20
N ALA A 90 -5.18 -4.33 -9.73
CA ALA A 90 -3.95 -4.30 -10.51
C ALA A 90 -3.04 -5.52 -10.21
N TYR A 91 -2.07 -5.74 -11.09
CA TYR A 91 -0.99 -6.71 -10.96
C TYR A 91 0.32 -6.08 -11.46
N CYS A 92 1.44 -6.67 -11.07
CA CYS A 92 2.75 -6.18 -11.45
C CYS A 92 3.18 -6.76 -12.79
N TYR A 93 2.96 -6.00 -13.85
CA TYR A 93 3.30 -6.40 -15.21
C TYR A 93 4.82 -6.42 -15.40
N MET A 94 5.34 -7.58 -15.79
CA MET A 94 6.77 -7.82 -16.03
C MET A 94 7.67 -7.49 -14.83
N GLN A 95 7.14 -7.55 -13.60
CA GLN A 95 7.87 -7.15 -12.39
C GLN A 95 8.44 -5.72 -12.47
N ASP A 96 7.76 -4.84 -13.21
CA ASP A 96 8.22 -3.47 -13.44
C ASP A 96 7.11 -2.46 -13.13
N ILE A 97 5.93 -2.57 -13.77
CA ILE A 97 4.87 -1.56 -13.66
C ILE A 97 3.52 -2.12 -13.25
N CYS A 98 2.77 -1.39 -12.44
CA CYS A 98 1.40 -1.75 -12.08
C CYS A 98 0.43 -1.57 -13.27
N LYS A 99 -0.31 -2.62 -13.63
CA LYS A 99 -1.37 -2.60 -14.65
C LYS A 99 -2.65 -3.24 -14.12
N CYS A 100 -3.81 -2.78 -14.59
CA CYS A 100 -5.08 -3.44 -14.29
C CYS A 100 -5.09 -4.87 -14.86
N LYS A 101 -5.66 -5.80 -14.11
CA LYS A 101 -5.97 -7.16 -14.58
C LYS A 101 -6.94 -7.09 -15.77
N ASP A 102 -6.94 -8.10 -16.62
CA ASP A 102 -7.69 -8.09 -17.90
C ASP A 102 -9.21 -7.86 -17.73
N GLU A 103 -9.77 -8.19 -16.57
CA GLU A 103 -11.18 -8.00 -16.22
C GLU A 103 -11.53 -6.56 -15.80
N TYR A 104 -10.52 -5.70 -15.65
CA TYR A 104 -10.66 -4.34 -15.17
C TYR A 104 -10.17 -3.33 -16.19
N ARG A 105 -10.69 -2.10 -16.10
CA ARG A 105 -10.22 -0.95 -16.88
C ARG A 105 -9.59 0.10 -15.96
N PRO A 106 -8.53 0.79 -16.40
CA PRO A 106 -7.95 1.89 -15.65
C PRO A 106 -8.97 3.03 -15.48
N SER A 107 -8.96 3.69 -14.33
CA SER A 107 -9.66 4.96 -14.14
C SER A 107 -9.02 6.06 -15.01
N PHE A 108 -9.75 7.16 -15.25
CA PHE A 108 -9.25 8.28 -16.05
C PHE A 108 -7.95 8.87 -15.48
N ASP A 109 -7.84 8.91 -14.16
CA ASP A 109 -6.67 9.44 -13.44
C ASP A 109 -5.61 8.37 -13.11
N ASN A 110 -5.75 7.14 -13.63
CA ASN A 110 -4.83 6.02 -13.36
C ASN A 110 -4.67 5.63 -11.87
N THR A 111 -5.66 5.97 -11.05
CA THR A 111 -5.65 5.79 -9.60
C THR A 111 -6.22 4.45 -9.13
N TYR A 112 -7.11 3.83 -9.90
CA TYR A 112 -7.78 2.58 -9.52
C TYR A 112 -8.26 1.81 -10.75
N CYS A 113 -8.60 0.53 -10.55
CA CYS A 113 -9.12 -0.36 -11.58
C CYS A 113 -10.64 -0.54 -11.42
N LEU A 114 -11.39 -0.27 -12.49
CA LEU A 114 -12.85 -0.41 -12.57
C LEU A 114 -13.22 -1.77 -13.16
N SER A 115 -13.96 -2.59 -12.40
CA SER A 115 -14.54 -3.82 -12.97
C SER A 115 -15.71 -3.46 -13.88
N GLY A 116 -15.83 -4.14 -15.02
CA GLY A 116 -16.95 -3.96 -15.94
C GLY A 116 -18.33 -4.19 -15.30
N ALA A 117 -18.39 -4.90 -14.16
CA ALA A 117 -19.61 -5.15 -13.41
C ALA A 117 -20.09 -3.95 -12.55
N THR A 118 -19.27 -2.94 -12.30
CA THR A 118 -19.60 -1.82 -11.37
C THR A 118 -19.98 -0.52 -12.07
N ALA A 119 -19.88 -0.43 -13.40
CA ALA A 119 -20.38 0.73 -14.15
C ALA A 119 -21.93 0.83 -14.19
N VAL A 120 -22.66 -0.16 -13.65
CA VAL A 120 -24.13 -0.25 -13.77
C VAL A 120 -24.89 0.26 -12.54
N THR A 121 -24.27 0.48 -11.37
CA THR A 121 -25.06 0.59 -10.12
C THR A 121 -25.34 1.99 -9.57
N LYS A 122 -24.78 3.08 -10.09
CA LYS A 122 -25.15 4.43 -9.61
C LYS A 122 -26.35 5.05 -10.31
N ASN A 123 -26.63 4.66 -11.56
CA ASN A 123 -27.76 5.22 -12.29
C ASN A 123 -29.08 4.47 -12.01
N TYR A 124 -29.06 3.16 -11.77
CA TYR A 124 -30.30 2.39 -11.54
C TYR A 124 -31.08 2.77 -10.27
N ILE A 125 -30.40 3.23 -9.22
CA ILE A 125 -31.07 3.63 -7.95
C ILE A 125 -31.81 4.97 -8.11
N LEU A 126 -31.29 5.90 -8.91
CA LEU A 126 -31.97 7.18 -9.18
C LEU A 126 -33.13 7.02 -10.16
N ILE A 127 -32.99 6.11 -11.14
CA ILE A 127 -34.04 5.85 -12.13
C ILE A 127 -35.25 5.18 -11.45
N SER A 128 -35.05 4.25 -10.51
CA SER A 128 -36.15 3.61 -9.78
C SER A 128 -36.93 4.60 -8.89
N TYR A 129 -36.24 5.48 -8.17
CA TYR A 129 -36.89 6.49 -7.31
C TYR A 129 -37.75 7.48 -8.12
N SER A 130 -37.26 7.89 -9.30
CA SER A 130 -37.96 8.84 -10.19
C SER A 130 -39.23 8.23 -10.81
N ILE A 131 -39.22 6.94 -11.13
CA ILE A 131 -40.39 6.21 -11.65
C ILE A 131 -41.45 6.06 -10.56
N ILE A 132 -41.07 5.73 -9.32
CA ILE A 132 -42.00 5.57 -8.19
C ILE A 132 -42.72 6.89 -7.87
N ILE A 133 -42.02 8.02 -7.83
CA ILE A 133 -42.63 9.35 -7.59
C ILE A 133 -43.61 9.72 -8.72
N SER A 134 -43.25 9.45 -9.96
CA SER A 134 -44.09 9.77 -11.12
C SER A 134 -45.39 8.95 -11.16
N PHE A 135 -45.37 7.71 -10.66
CA PHE A 135 -46.58 6.90 -10.51
C PHE A 135 -47.47 7.40 -9.35
N TYR A 136 -46.89 7.78 -8.22
CA TYR A 136 -47.65 8.26 -7.05
C TYR A 136 -48.41 9.56 -7.34
N MET A 137 -47.81 10.50 -8.10
CA MET A 137 -48.45 11.76 -8.50
C MET A 137 -49.53 11.62 -9.57
N LYS A 138 -49.69 10.45 -10.19
CA LYS A 138 -50.74 10.17 -11.18
C LYS A 138 -51.97 9.48 -10.59
N ILE A 139 -51.88 9.04 -9.34
CA ILE A 139 -52.92 8.27 -8.62
C ILE A 139 -53.66 9.14 -7.59
N VAL A 140 -53.12 10.31 -7.22
CA VAL A 140 -53.77 11.32 -6.37
C VAL A 140 -54.50 12.36 -7.23
#